data_AF-T0RZG6-F1
#
_entry.id   AF-T0RZG6-F1
#
_cell.length_a   1.000
_cell.length_b   1.000
_cell.length_c   1.000
_cell.angle_alpha   90.00
_cell.angle_beta   90.00
_cell.angle_gamma   90.00
#
_symmetry.space_group_name_H-M   'P 1'
#
loop_
_entity.id
_entity.type
_entity.pdbx_description
1 polymer ?
#
loop_
_entity_poly.entity_id
_entity_poly.type
_entity_poly.pdbx_seq_one_letter_code
_entity_poly.pdbx_strand_id
1 'polypeptide(L)'
;MKKKLIKTLCLFVACLPVFGLEVQSLSQGSCWVSSSEDSVQVASFNEGKSYHIYRSRLEELVGFFHDNGISPTEIESIDPYLHCSGVGGRVVFRVKAQGVNYCTWSEYDGKSFKFKSLDLSQYEDGLCDGVVPNKIIVAPEKDGDMKRIVADLEDAGVVVEKVEAIFRDLHTITFKSQKDEVFKIKNILLENKNARIVDLVTRQHPIGDSAYLEALSFKK
;
A
#
# COMPACT_ATOMS: atom_id res chain seq x y z
N MET A 1 -44.12 -66.53 -5.69
CA MET A 1 -44.10 -65.80 -4.40
C MET A 1 -42.89 -66.31 -3.62
N LYS A 2 -41.88 -65.58 -3.13
CA LYS A 2 -41.65 -64.21 -2.61
C LYS A 2 -40.16 -63.88 -2.93
N LYS A 3 -39.81 -62.81 -3.67
CA LYS A 3 -39.46 -61.44 -3.24
C LYS A 3 -38.47 -61.31 -2.06
N LYS A 4 -37.40 -60.53 -2.33
CA LYS A 4 -36.61 -59.63 -1.44
C LYS A 4 -35.49 -60.31 -0.61
N LEU A 5 -34.34 -59.69 -0.34
CA LEU A 5 -33.96 -58.28 -0.38
C LEU A 5 -32.43 -58.16 -0.48
N ILE A 6 -31.93 -57.46 -1.49
CA ILE A 6 -30.59 -56.87 -1.50
C ILE A 6 -30.60 -55.78 -0.41
N LYS A 7 -29.68 -55.85 0.55
CA LYS A 7 -29.31 -54.67 1.35
C LYS A 7 -27.80 -54.52 1.34
N THR A 8 -27.38 -53.86 0.28
CA THR A 8 -26.14 -53.12 0.13
C THR A 8 -25.77 -52.41 1.43
N LEU A 9 -24.58 -52.75 1.91
CA LEU A 9 -23.81 -52.07 2.93
C LEU A 9 -23.80 -50.56 2.65
N CYS A 10 -24.55 -49.78 3.44
CA CYS A 10 -24.40 -48.33 3.47
C CYS A 10 -23.02 -48.01 4.03
N LEU A 11 -22.05 -47.89 3.13
CA LEU A 11 -20.82 -47.17 3.39
C LEU A 11 -21.22 -45.70 3.58
N PHE A 12 -21.52 -45.31 4.82
CA PHE A 12 -21.58 -43.90 5.20
C PHE A 12 -20.14 -43.37 5.11
N VAL A 13 -19.75 -42.98 3.89
CA VAL A 13 -18.61 -42.11 3.66
C VAL A 13 -18.95 -40.84 4.43
N ALA A 14 -18.24 -40.63 5.54
CA ALA A 14 -18.26 -39.36 6.25
C ALA A 14 -17.79 -38.29 5.27
N CYS A 15 -18.72 -37.55 4.67
CA CYS A 15 -18.42 -36.26 4.07
C CYS A 15 -17.98 -35.34 5.21
N LEU A 16 -16.67 -35.35 5.50
CA LEU A 16 -16.07 -34.26 6.23
C LEU A 16 -16.37 -32.98 5.45
N PRO A 17 -16.87 -31.91 6.10
CA PRO A 17 -16.94 -30.62 5.43
C PRO A 17 -15.50 -30.23 5.09
N VAL A 18 -15.17 -30.28 3.80
CA VAL A 18 -14.01 -29.57 3.28
C VAL A 18 -14.32 -28.11 3.53
N PHE A 19 -13.69 -27.52 4.54
CA PHE A 19 -13.60 -26.07 4.65
C PHE A 19 -12.88 -25.61 3.39
N GLY A 20 -13.66 -25.18 2.39
CA GLY A 20 -13.12 -24.69 1.14
C GLY A 20 -12.25 -23.49 1.44
N LEU A 21 -10.96 -23.60 1.13
CA LEU A 21 -10.09 -22.44 1.05
C LEU A 21 -10.74 -21.47 0.05
N GLU A 22 -11.14 -20.29 0.52
CA GLU A 22 -11.63 -19.25 -0.37
C GLU A 22 -10.44 -18.75 -1.19
N VAL A 23 -10.52 -18.91 -2.51
CA VAL A 23 -9.50 -18.44 -3.46
C VAL A 23 -10.09 -17.23 -4.18
N GLN A 24 -9.48 -16.07 -3.98
CA GLN A 24 -9.86 -14.85 -4.66
C GLN A 24 -9.02 -14.69 -5.93
N SER A 25 -9.68 -14.41 -7.05
CA SER A 25 -9.03 -14.12 -8.33
C SER A 25 -8.97 -12.60 -8.53
N LEU A 26 -7.76 -12.08 -8.76
CA LEU A 26 -7.48 -10.66 -8.96
C LEU A 26 -7.07 -10.38 -10.40
N SER A 27 -7.48 -9.22 -10.92
CA SER A 27 -7.14 -8.72 -12.26
C SER A 27 -7.36 -9.78 -13.34
N GLN A 28 -8.60 -10.26 -13.40
CA GLN A 28 -9.07 -11.27 -14.35
C GLN A 28 -8.25 -12.58 -14.33
N GLY A 29 -7.73 -12.97 -13.17
CA GLY A 29 -6.94 -14.20 -13.01
C GLY A 29 -5.43 -14.00 -13.13
N SER A 30 -4.95 -12.75 -13.12
CA SER A 30 -3.52 -12.46 -13.09
C SER A 30 -2.86 -12.90 -11.78
N CYS A 31 -3.60 -12.85 -10.67
CA CYS A 31 -3.17 -13.43 -9.40
C CYS A 31 -4.31 -14.14 -8.70
N TRP A 32 -3.97 -15.19 -7.96
CA TRP A 32 -4.83 -15.83 -6.99
C TRP A 32 -4.27 -15.62 -5.59
N VAL A 33 -5.16 -15.38 -4.63
CA VAL A 33 -4.82 -15.28 -3.22
C VAL A 33 -5.77 -16.11 -2.39
N SER A 34 -5.22 -16.79 -1.39
CA SER A 34 -5.98 -17.50 -0.38
C SER A 34 -5.36 -17.26 0.99
N SER A 35 -6.19 -16.99 1.98
CA SER A 35 -5.77 -16.69 3.35
C SER A 35 -6.08 -17.87 4.27
N SER A 36 -5.10 -18.28 5.07
CA SER A 36 -5.29 -19.10 6.27
C SER A 36 -5.25 -18.21 7.52
N GLU A 37 -5.28 -18.80 8.71
CA GLU A 37 -5.23 -18.03 9.98
C GLU A 37 -3.90 -17.25 10.15
N ASP A 38 -2.80 -17.82 9.69
CA ASP A 38 -1.43 -17.41 9.98
C ASP A 38 -0.55 -17.24 8.72
N SER A 39 -1.13 -17.46 7.54
CA SER A 39 -0.42 -17.36 6.28
C SER A 39 -1.32 -16.93 5.12
N VAL A 40 -0.69 -16.42 4.07
CA VAL A 40 -1.33 -16.11 2.80
C VAL A 40 -0.59 -16.86 1.71
N GLN A 41 -1.35 -17.56 0.86
CA GLN A 41 -0.86 -18.20 -0.35
C GLN A 41 -1.17 -17.29 -1.53
N VAL A 42 -0.18 -17.04 -2.36
CA VAL A 42 -0.31 -16.22 -3.56
C VAL A 42 0.22 -16.99 -4.75
N ALA A 43 -0.51 -16.95 -5.85
CA ALA A 43 0.00 -17.30 -7.17
C ALA A 43 -0.11 -16.06 -8.06
N SER A 44 1.00 -15.60 -8.64
CA SER A 44 1.04 -14.54 -9.64
C SER A 44 1.45 -15.14 -10.99
N PHE A 45 0.52 -15.19 -11.93
CA PHE A 45 0.72 -15.84 -13.21
C PHE A 45 1.59 -15.00 -14.16
N ASN A 46 1.47 -13.67 -14.10
CA ASN A 46 2.30 -12.75 -14.89
C ASN A 46 3.78 -12.79 -14.46
N GLU A 47 4.06 -13.15 -13.20
CA GLU A 47 5.43 -13.35 -12.71
C GLU A 47 5.88 -14.82 -12.77
N GLY A 48 4.97 -15.76 -13.03
CA GLY A 48 5.25 -17.19 -12.99
C GLY A 48 5.66 -17.68 -11.58
N LYS A 49 5.17 -17.03 -10.52
CA LYS A 49 5.57 -17.30 -9.13
C LYS A 49 4.38 -17.75 -8.29
N SER A 50 4.61 -18.68 -7.38
CA SER A 50 3.71 -18.96 -6.26
C SER A 50 4.51 -19.00 -4.96
N TYR A 51 3.92 -18.50 -3.89
CA TYR A 51 4.60 -18.38 -2.61
C TYR A 51 3.63 -18.32 -1.43
N HIS A 52 4.17 -18.65 -0.26
CA HIS A 52 3.50 -18.54 1.02
C HIS A 52 4.15 -17.41 1.82
N ILE A 53 3.32 -16.52 2.36
CA ILE A 53 3.74 -15.47 3.28
C ILE A 53 3.20 -15.85 4.65
N TYR A 54 4.10 -16.15 5.58
CA TYR A 54 3.74 -16.42 6.97
C TYR A 54 3.72 -15.11 7.76
N ARG A 55 2.84 -15.02 8.77
CA ARG A 55 2.75 -13.86 9.65
C ARG A 55 4.07 -13.48 10.32
N SER A 56 4.93 -14.45 10.62
CA SER A 56 6.29 -14.20 11.16
C SER A 56 7.15 -13.33 10.24
N ARG A 57 6.87 -13.27 8.93
CA ARG A 57 7.58 -12.41 7.98
C ARG A 57 7.33 -10.92 8.20
N LEU A 58 6.33 -10.54 9.00
CA LEU A 58 6.14 -9.15 9.41
C LEU A 58 7.30 -8.61 10.24
N GLU A 59 8.13 -9.47 10.84
CA GLU A 59 9.39 -9.05 11.48
C GLU A 59 10.32 -8.31 10.50
N GLU A 60 10.31 -8.68 9.22
CA GLU A 60 11.10 -7.99 8.17
C GLU A 60 10.57 -6.58 7.92
N LEU A 61 9.24 -6.39 7.95
CA LEU A 61 8.60 -5.07 7.86
C LEU A 61 8.93 -4.21 9.09
N VAL A 62 8.83 -4.79 10.29
CA VAL A 62 9.18 -4.10 11.53
C VAL A 62 10.65 -3.68 11.53
N GLY A 63 11.55 -4.55 11.07
CA GLY A 63 12.97 -4.24 10.87
C GLY A 63 13.17 -3.09 9.87
N PHE A 64 12.48 -3.12 8.73
CA PHE A 64 12.52 -2.04 7.75
C PHE A 64 12.08 -0.68 8.34
N PHE A 65 11.02 -0.65 9.16
CA PHE A 65 10.60 0.58 9.85
C PHE A 65 11.63 1.05 10.88
N HIS A 66 12.24 0.11 11.61
CA HIS A 66 13.30 0.41 12.57
C HIS A 66 14.53 1.04 11.90
N ASP A 67 14.97 0.50 10.77
CA ASP A 67 16.08 1.02 9.99
C ASP A 67 15.80 2.42 9.42
N ASN A 68 14.52 2.79 9.30
CA ASN A 68 14.07 4.13 8.90
C ASN A 68 13.70 5.04 10.10
N GLY A 69 14.10 4.66 11.32
CA GLY A 69 13.99 5.49 12.51
C GLY A 69 12.64 5.43 13.25
N ILE A 70 11.79 4.45 12.93
CA ILE A 70 10.51 4.22 13.63
C ILE A 70 10.66 3.01 14.55
N SER A 71 10.48 3.20 15.86
CA SER A 71 10.63 2.11 16.82
C SER A 71 9.52 1.05 16.64
N PRO A 72 9.83 -0.25 16.78
CA PRO A 72 8.80 -1.31 16.79
C PRO A 72 7.67 -1.05 17.79
N THR A 73 7.97 -0.40 18.93
CA THR A 73 6.99 -0.07 19.96
C THR A 73 6.01 1.02 19.54
N GLU A 74 6.29 1.75 18.46
CA GLU A 74 5.47 2.85 17.96
C GLU A 74 4.52 2.42 16.85
N ILE A 75 4.68 1.21 16.30
CA ILE A 75 3.77 0.65 15.29
C ILE A 75 2.43 0.33 15.96
N GLU A 76 1.38 1.01 15.55
CA GLU A 76 0.02 0.90 16.08
C GLU A 76 -0.79 -0.16 15.31
N SER A 77 -0.68 -0.17 13.99
CA SER A 77 -1.33 -1.16 13.12
C SER A 77 -0.54 -1.44 11.84
N ILE A 78 -0.76 -2.63 11.28
CA ILE A 78 -0.26 -3.06 9.97
C ILE A 78 -1.45 -3.63 9.21
N ASP A 79 -1.80 -2.99 8.09
CA ASP A 79 -2.87 -3.40 7.19
C ASP A 79 -2.25 -3.77 5.83
N PRO A 80 -2.03 -5.07 5.56
CA PRO A 80 -1.44 -5.54 4.33
C PRO A 80 -2.48 -5.81 3.24
N TYR A 81 -2.09 -5.52 2.00
CA TYR A 81 -2.88 -5.77 0.80
C TYR A 81 -2.00 -6.44 -0.26
N LEU A 82 -2.55 -7.40 -0.98
CA LEU A 82 -1.96 -7.86 -2.23
C LEU A 82 -2.52 -7.03 -3.37
N HIS A 83 -1.69 -6.21 -4.01
CA HIS A 83 -2.00 -5.56 -5.28
C HIS A 83 -1.57 -6.46 -6.42
N CYS A 84 -2.49 -6.81 -7.33
CA CYS A 84 -2.19 -7.58 -8.52
C CYS A 84 -2.46 -6.75 -9.77
N SER A 85 -1.56 -6.84 -10.75
CA SER A 85 -1.71 -6.13 -12.03
C SER A 85 -1.10 -6.93 -13.19
N GLY A 86 -1.08 -6.33 -14.38
CA GLY A 86 -0.41 -6.88 -15.56
C GLY A 86 1.10 -7.15 -15.37
N VAL A 87 1.73 -6.57 -14.36
CA VAL A 87 3.17 -6.79 -14.08
C VAL A 87 3.44 -7.75 -12.92
N GLY A 88 2.39 -8.27 -12.26
CA GLY A 88 2.53 -9.19 -11.13
C GLY A 88 1.90 -8.73 -9.82
N GLY A 89 2.19 -9.49 -8.77
CA GLY A 89 1.70 -9.29 -7.41
C GLY A 89 2.69 -8.48 -6.56
N ARG A 90 2.22 -7.46 -5.87
CA ARG A 90 3.00 -6.68 -4.89
C ARG A 90 2.26 -6.66 -3.56
N VAL A 91 3.00 -6.83 -2.47
CA VAL A 91 2.42 -6.70 -1.14
C VAL A 91 2.64 -5.27 -0.67
N VAL A 92 1.53 -4.61 -0.38
CA VAL A 92 1.47 -3.21 0.02
C VAL A 92 1.06 -3.18 1.48
N PHE A 93 1.86 -2.51 2.30
CA PHE A 93 1.57 -2.36 3.71
C PHE A 93 1.20 -0.91 3.98
N ARG A 94 -0.01 -0.70 4.50
CA ARG A 94 -0.33 0.52 5.24
C ARG A 94 0.02 0.28 6.70
N VAL A 95 0.86 1.15 7.26
CA VAL A 95 1.32 1.02 8.65
C VAL A 95 1.04 2.30 9.39
N LYS A 96 0.30 2.23 10.49
CA LYS A 96 0.13 3.38 11.37
C LYS A 96 1.20 3.35 12.45
N ALA A 97 2.00 4.41 12.57
CA ALA A 97 3.01 4.52 13.61
C ALA A 97 3.18 5.97 14.05
N GLN A 98 3.27 6.21 15.37
CA GLN A 98 3.32 7.56 15.95
C GLN A 98 2.18 8.48 15.46
N GLY A 99 0.98 7.94 15.23
CA GLY A 99 -0.16 8.68 14.67
C GLY A 99 -0.07 9.01 13.18
N VAL A 100 1.00 8.60 12.48
CA VAL A 100 1.21 8.83 11.04
C VAL A 100 0.92 7.55 10.26
N ASN A 101 0.22 7.68 9.13
CA ASN A 101 -0.01 6.59 8.21
C ASN A 101 1.11 6.52 7.16
N TYR A 102 1.85 5.42 7.16
CA TYR A 102 2.89 5.10 6.20
C TYR A 102 2.37 4.13 5.15
N CYS A 103 3.02 4.14 4.00
CA CYS A 103 2.77 3.24 2.90
C CYS A 103 4.10 2.66 2.41
N THR A 104 4.20 1.34 2.34
CA THR A 104 5.36 0.69 1.71
C THR A 104 4.93 -0.41 0.76
N TRP A 105 5.47 -0.35 -0.46
CA TRP A 105 5.28 -1.35 -1.49
C TRP A 105 6.47 -2.30 -1.48
N SER A 106 6.17 -3.59 -1.57
CA SER A 106 7.19 -4.63 -1.55
C SER A 106 6.98 -5.67 -2.65
N GLU A 107 8.09 -6.25 -3.09
CA GLU A 107 8.09 -7.52 -3.81
C GLU A 107 8.45 -8.64 -2.83
N TYR A 108 7.76 -9.78 -2.91
CA TYR A 108 8.11 -10.97 -2.17
C TYR A 108 8.55 -12.06 -3.16
N ASP A 109 9.76 -12.59 -2.99
CA ASP A 109 10.35 -13.58 -3.90
C ASP A 109 10.17 -15.03 -3.43
N GLY A 110 9.29 -15.25 -2.45
CA GLY A 110 9.08 -16.55 -1.80
C GLY A 110 9.97 -16.77 -0.58
N LYS A 111 10.95 -15.87 -0.32
CA LYS A 111 11.85 -15.97 0.83
C LYS A 111 11.85 -14.72 1.70
N SER A 112 11.88 -13.55 1.08
CA SER A 112 12.04 -12.28 1.79
C SER A 112 11.30 -11.14 1.08
N PHE A 113 10.93 -10.12 1.84
CA PHE A 113 10.42 -8.88 1.32
C PHE A 113 11.56 -7.98 0.82
N LYS A 114 11.34 -7.39 -0.36
CA LYS A 114 12.13 -6.29 -0.89
C LYS A 114 11.28 -5.03 -0.86
N PHE A 115 11.44 -4.25 0.21
CA PHE A 115 10.75 -2.97 0.38
C PHE A 115 11.37 -1.92 -0.54
N LYS A 116 10.53 -1.19 -1.29
CA LYS A 116 10.99 -0.20 -2.28
C LYS A 116 11.25 1.17 -1.66
N SER A 117 10.35 1.61 -0.79
CA SER A 117 10.38 2.95 -0.19
C SER A 117 9.49 2.99 1.06
N LEU A 118 9.81 3.91 1.97
CA LEU A 118 8.93 4.32 3.06
C LEU A 118 8.28 5.65 2.65
N ASP A 119 7.07 5.57 2.12
CA ASP A 119 6.27 6.72 1.73
C ASP A 119 5.11 6.92 2.74
N LEU A 120 4.30 7.95 2.56
CA LEU A 120 3.14 8.23 3.41
C LEU A 120 1.84 7.70 2.78
N SER A 121 0.80 7.53 3.59
CA SER A 121 -0.56 7.29 3.13
C SER A 121 -1.44 8.47 3.51
N GLN A 122 -2.19 9.01 2.55
CA GLN A 122 -3.26 9.99 2.82
C GLN A 122 -4.59 9.32 3.22
N TYR A 123 -4.65 7.99 3.18
CA TYR A 123 -5.84 7.19 3.44
C TYR A 123 -5.71 6.45 4.77
N GLU A 124 -6.83 6.36 5.50
CA GLU A 124 -6.98 5.54 6.71
C GLU A 124 -7.34 4.08 6.39
N ASP A 125 -7.92 3.83 5.21
CA ASP A 125 -8.35 2.52 4.73
C ASP A 125 -7.97 2.27 3.26
N GLY A 126 -8.16 1.03 2.78
CA GLY A 126 -7.88 0.63 1.39
C GLY A 126 -6.39 0.48 1.01
N LEU A 127 -6.12 0.29 -0.28
CA LEU A 127 -4.75 0.28 -0.79
C LEU A 127 -4.15 1.70 -0.76
N CYS A 128 -2.86 1.85 -0.47
CA CYS A 128 -2.18 3.14 -0.50
C CYS A 128 -1.20 3.24 -1.68
N ASP A 129 -1.12 4.42 -2.31
CA ASP A 129 -0.24 4.67 -3.47
C ASP A 129 1.17 5.14 -3.08
N GLY A 130 1.39 5.54 -1.82
CA GLY A 130 2.69 6.05 -1.36
C GLY A 130 2.93 7.50 -1.79
N VAL A 131 2.59 8.43 -0.90
CA VAL A 131 2.87 9.87 -1.03
C VAL A 131 4.32 10.14 -0.65
N VAL A 132 5.06 10.77 -1.55
CA VAL A 132 6.46 11.14 -1.32
C VAL A 132 6.52 12.25 -0.26
N PRO A 133 7.18 12.04 0.90
CA PRO A 133 7.06 12.92 2.06
C PRO A 133 7.56 14.36 1.85
N ASN A 134 8.37 14.59 0.83
CA ASN A 134 9.15 15.81 0.68
C ASN A 134 8.94 16.50 -0.68
N LYS A 135 7.87 16.13 -1.40
CA LYS A 135 7.56 16.67 -2.72
C LYS A 135 6.09 16.97 -2.90
N ILE A 136 5.81 18.07 -3.59
CA ILE A 136 4.45 18.47 -3.97
C ILE A 136 4.42 18.99 -5.40
N ILE A 137 3.34 18.72 -6.12
CA ILE A 137 3.07 19.26 -7.46
C ILE A 137 2.24 20.53 -7.29
N VAL A 138 2.64 21.57 -7.98
CA VAL A 138 1.93 22.86 -7.96
C VAL A 138 1.87 23.46 -9.36
N ALA A 139 0.80 24.20 -9.64
CA ALA A 139 0.79 25.18 -10.72
C ALA A 139 0.36 26.54 -10.15
N PRO A 140 1.03 27.64 -10.53
CA PRO A 140 0.62 28.97 -10.13
C PRO A 140 -0.76 29.32 -10.70
N GLU A 141 -1.44 30.25 -10.03
CA GLU A 141 -2.65 30.87 -10.59
C GLU A 141 -2.42 31.49 -11.97
N LYS A 142 -3.51 31.78 -12.69
CA LYS A 142 -3.42 32.43 -14.00
C LYS A 142 -2.67 33.76 -13.86
N ASP A 143 -1.61 33.93 -14.65
CA ASP A 143 -0.67 35.08 -14.59
C ASP A 143 0.16 35.18 -13.28
N GLY A 144 0.12 34.13 -12.45
CA GLY A 144 0.93 33.97 -11.25
C GLY A 144 2.35 33.49 -11.53
N ASP A 145 3.22 33.59 -10.52
CA ASP A 145 4.62 33.17 -10.58
C ASP A 145 4.91 32.21 -9.42
N MET A 146 5.68 31.16 -9.72
CA MET A 146 6.23 30.21 -8.75
C MET A 146 6.94 30.89 -7.58
N LYS A 147 7.55 32.07 -7.79
CA LYS A 147 8.20 32.82 -6.70
C LYS A 147 7.25 33.17 -5.56
N ARG A 148 5.97 33.43 -5.84
CA ARG A 148 4.98 33.72 -4.78
C ARG A 148 4.67 32.47 -3.96
N ILE A 149 4.48 31.34 -4.64
CA ILE A 149 4.29 30.04 -3.98
C ILE A 149 5.49 29.69 -3.09
N VAL A 150 6.71 29.90 -3.58
CA VAL A 150 7.92 29.64 -2.79
C VAL A 150 7.99 30.56 -1.57
N ALA A 151 7.70 31.86 -1.74
CA ALA A 151 7.67 32.80 -0.63
C ALA A 151 6.63 32.41 0.43
N ASP A 152 5.42 32.00 0.03
CA ASP A 152 4.38 31.51 0.95
C ASP A 152 4.85 30.31 1.79
N LEU A 153 5.60 29.40 1.17
CA LEU A 153 6.15 28.23 1.85
C LEU A 153 7.27 28.63 2.82
N GLU A 154 8.18 29.49 2.40
CA GLU A 154 9.28 29.99 3.24
C GLU A 154 8.77 30.80 4.42
N ASP A 155 7.74 31.63 4.23
CA ASP A 155 7.04 32.38 5.28
C ASP A 155 6.33 31.44 6.28
N ALA A 156 5.89 30.27 5.82
CA ALA A 156 5.36 29.20 6.68
C ALA A 156 6.46 28.35 7.34
N GLY A 157 7.74 28.68 7.16
CA GLY A 157 8.88 27.99 7.75
C GLY A 157 9.33 26.74 6.99
N VAL A 158 8.84 26.52 5.76
CA VAL A 158 9.23 25.39 4.91
C VAL A 158 10.53 25.73 4.18
N VAL A 159 11.53 24.86 4.29
CA VAL A 159 12.79 25.04 3.56
C VAL A 159 12.67 24.40 2.17
N VAL A 160 12.48 25.22 1.14
CA VAL A 160 12.43 24.78 -0.25
C VAL A 160 13.85 24.46 -0.73
N GLU A 161 14.07 23.24 -1.20
CA GLU A 161 15.37 22.78 -1.70
C GLU A 161 15.48 22.90 -3.22
N LYS A 162 14.37 22.65 -3.92
CA LYS A 162 14.37 22.59 -5.39
C LYS A 162 12.99 22.85 -5.97
N VAL A 163 12.95 23.56 -7.09
CA VAL A 163 11.74 23.71 -7.92
C VAL A 163 12.07 23.25 -9.34
N GLU A 164 11.28 22.33 -9.88
CA GLU A 164 11.50 21.73 -11.20
C GLU A 164 10.22 21.79 -12.04
N ALA A 165 10.30 22.32 -13.26
CA ALA A 165 9.20 22.25 -14.20
C ALA A 165 8.98 20.80 -14.68
N ILE A 166 7.74 20.32 -14.62
CA ILE A 166 7.33 19.01 -15.12
C ILE A 166 6.77 19.17 -16.54
N PHE A 167 5.81 20.08 -16.71
CA PHE A 167 5.14 20.33 -17.97
C PHE A 167 4.43 21.68 -17.95
N ARG A 168 4.73 22.56 -18.91
CA ARG A 168 4.17 23.92 -18.99
C ARG A 168 4.37 24.67 -17.65
N ASP A 169 3.29 24.98 -16.95
CA ASP A 169 3.26 25.69 -15.68
C ASP A 169 3.17 24.77 -14.45
N LEU A 170 3.16 23.44 -14.64
CA LEU A 170 3.25 22.47 -13.55
C LEU A 170 4.70 22.29 -13.09
N HIS A 171 4.90 22.41 -11.78
CA HIS A 171 6.20 22.29 -11.13
C HIS A 171 6.13 21.26 -9.99
N THR A 172 7.23 20.56 -9.77
CA THR A 172 7.48 19.86 -8.50
C THR A 172 8.28 20.79 -7.60
N ILE A 173 7.83 20.98 -6.37
CA ILE A 173 8.65 21.56 -5.30
C ILE A 173 9.14 20.43 -4.42
N THR A 174 10.46 20.37 -4.21
CA THR A 174 11.11 19.53 -3.19
C THR A 174 11.49 20.41 -2.01
N PHE A 175 11.19 19.98 -0.81
CA PHE A 175 11.46 20.72 0.42
C PHE A 175 12.03 19.79 1.48
N LYS A 176 12.72 20.34 2.47
CA LYS A 176 13.12 19.59 3.65
C LYS A 176 11.86 19.28 4.45
N SER A 177 11.56 17.99 4.64
CA SER A 177 10.35 17.52 5.32
C SER A 177 10.69 16.74 6.57
N GLN A 178 9.92 16.95 7.63
CA GLN A 178 9.88 16.08 8.79
C GLN A 178 8.54 15.33 8.82
N LYS A 179 8.60 13.99 8.97
CA LYS A 179 7.42 13.13 9.12
C LYS A 179 6.38 13.33 8.00
N ASP A 180 5.22 13.90 8.33
CA ASP A 180 4.01 14.02 7.51
C ASP A 180 3.68 15.46 7.09
N GLU A 181 4.65 16.37 7.21
CA GLU A 181 4.51 17.81 6.93
C GLU A 181 3.95 18.13 5.53
N VAL A 182 4.16 17.26 4.53
CA VAL A 182 3.60 17.43 3.18
C VAL A 182 2.09 17.63 3.18
N PHE A 183 1.34 17.00 4.09
CA PHE A 183 -0.11 17.17 4.17
C PHE A 183 -0.49 18.56 4.70
N LYS A 184 0.29 19.10 5.64
CA LYS A 184 0.11 20.48 6.14
C LYS A 184 0.47 21.50 5.06
N ILE A 185 1.58 21.26 4.35
CA ILE A 185 2.04 22.09 3.23
C ILE A 185 0.99 22.14 2.12
N LYS A 186 0.38 21.00 1.78
CA LYS A 186 -0.74 20.94 0.83
C LYS A 186 -1.87 21.88 1.25
N ASN A 187 -2.26 21.87 2.52
CA ASN A 187 -3.35 22.73 3.02
C ASN A 187 -2.99 24.22 2.95
N ILE A 188 -1.77 24.60 3.36
CA ILE A 188 -1.28 25.99 3.25
C ILE A 188 -1.40 26.50 1.81
N LEU A 189 -0.94 25.69 0.85
CA LEU A 189 -0.97 26.07 -0.57
C LEU A 189 -2.38 26.15 -1.15
N LEU A 190 -3.30 25.28 -0.68
CA LEU A 190 -4.72 25.35 -1.06
C LEU A 190 -5.41 26.59 -0.48
N GLU A 191 -5.00 27.06 0.69
CA GLU A 191 -5.58 28.23 1.37
C GLU A 191 -5.10 29.57 0.80
N ASN A 192 -3.83 29.66 0.39
CA ASN A 192 -3.20 30.93 -0.02
C ASN A 192 -3.62 31.44 -1.42
N LYS A 193 -4.37 30.66 -2.20
CA LYS A 193 -4.89 31.02 -3.54
C LYS A 193 -3.84 31.51 -4.54
N ASN A 194 -2.55 31.29 -4.30
CA ASN A 194 -1.47 31.58 -5.25
C ASN A 194 -1.21 30.41 -6.21
N ALA A 195 -1.78 29.23 -5.90
CA ALA A 195 -1.68 28.02 -6.70
C ALA A 195 -3.06 27.56 -7.18
N ARG A 196 -3.21 27.35 -8.50
CA ARG A 196 -4.42 26.78 -9.11
C ARG A 196 -4.49 25.26 -8.98
N ILE A 197 -3.34 24.62 -8.88
CA ILE A 197 -3.19 23.18 -8.69
C ILE A 197 -2.24 22.98 -7.53
N VAL A 198 -2.65 22.11 -6.60
CA VAL A 198 -1.81 21.60 -5.51
C VAL A 198 -2.12 20.13 -5.39
N ASP A 199 -1.14 19.28 -5.68
CA ASP A 199 -1.33 17.83 -5.62
C ASP A 199 -0.12 17.13 -5.02
N LEU A 200 -0.36 15.98 -4.40
CA LEU A 200 0.69 15.20 -3.78
C LEU A 200 1.45 14.41 -4.85
N VAL A 201 2.77 14.32 -4.70
CA VAL A 201 3.55 13.40 -5.53
C VAL A 201 3.33 12.00 -4.97
N THR A 202 2.64 11.14 -5.72
CA THR A 202 2.51 9.71 -5.41
C THR A 202 3.47 8.87 -6.26
N ARG A 203 3.83 7.69 -5.75
CA ARG A 203 4.53 6.69 -6.55
C ARG A 203 3.57 6.18 -7.63
N GLN A 204 4.10 6.03 -8.84
CA GLN A 204 3.33 5.48 -9.95
C GLN A 204 3.32 3.96 -9.86
N HIS A 205 2.13 3.38 -9.80
CA HIS A 205 1.93 1.94 -9.77
C HIS A 205 1.08 1.49 -10.97
N PRO A 206 1.29 0.26 -11.46
CA PRO A 206 0.43 -0.33 -12.48
C PRO A 206 -1.01 -0.43 -11.98
N ILE A 207 -1.97 -0.13 -12.85
CA ILE A 207 -3.40 -0.33 -12.57
C ILE A 207 -3.67 -1.81 -12.33
N GLY A 208 -4.45 -2.11 -11.30
CA GLY A 208 -4.70 -3.46 -10.85
C GLY A 208 -5.77 -3.55 -9.77
N ASP A 209 -6.08 -4.78 -9.34
CA ASP A 209 -7.01 -5.06 -8.26
C ASP A 209 -6.25 -5.40 -6.98
N SER A 210 -6.87 -5.16 -5.83
CA SER A 210 -6.26 -5.46 -4.53
C SER A 210 -7.14 -6.33 -3.64
N ALA A 211 -6.52 -7.19 -2.85
CA ALA A 211 -7.16 -7.95 -1.77
C ALA A 211 -6.53 -7.62 -0.42
N TYR A 212 -7.34 -7.44 0.62
CA TYR A 212 -6.86 -7.30 1.99
C TYR A 212 -6.38 -8.64 2.54
N LEU A 213 -5.25 -8.64 3.24
CA LEU A 213 -4.59 -9.85 3.73
C LEU A 213 -4.76 -9.98 5.26
N GLU A 214 -5.97 -10.32 5.70
CA GLU A 214 -6.34 -10.35 7.12
C GLU A 214 -5.38 -11.17 8.00
N ALA A 215 -4.91 -12.33 7.51
CA ALA A 215 -3.97 -13.22 8.20
C ALA A 215 -2.64 -12.56 8.60
N LEU A 216 -2.26 -11.50 7.87
CA LEU A 216 -1.03 -10.74 8.07
C LEU A 216 -1.29 -9.40 8.78
N SER A 217 -2.52 -9.12 9.19
CA SER A 217 -2.85 -7.87 9.86
C SER A 217 -2.38 -7.84 11.32
N PHE A 218 -2.18 -6.63 11.81
CA PHE A 218 -1.84 -6.38 13.21
C PHE A 218 -2.48 -5.08 13.68
N LYS A 219 -2.99 -5.06 14.91
CA LYS A 219 -3.51 -3.86 15.57
C LYS A 219 -3.31 -4.00 17.08
N LYS A 220 -2.80 -2.94 17.71
CA LYS A 220 -2.69 -2.83 19.18
C LYS A 220 -4.03 -2.60 19.85
#